data_AF-A0A8D3EDW1-F1
#
_entry.id   AF-A0A8D3EDW1-F1
#
_cell.length_a   1.000
_cell.length_b   1.000
_cell.length_c   1.000
_cell.angle_alpha   90.00
_cell.angle_beta   90.00
_cell.angle_gamma   90.00
#
_symmetry.space_group_name_H-M   'P 1'
#
loop_
_entity.id
_entity.type
_entity.pdbx_description
1 polymer ?
#
loop_
_entity_poly.entity_id
_entity_poly.type
_entity_poly.pdbx_seq_one_letter_code
_entity_poly.pdbx_strand_id
1 'polypeptide(L)'
;MYSHGSESLIKQARDIQEAELKKFYRRLAKLLQGKELGHEAMDSLQRLHLILSATKFTRTVWKLVFGRFPAELFNSPFLAHELLRFLRLNLESLQLRVPEYTRSFPNLLKFLAWDSPAVVDDFVDLLPSLVTAETAVELLHTMLDLPCLSATLLLQLRSTCSPISEPGGRGLLSLDAFRSASLRGLFLYLLRTEAGSGDTIDRLSTLHELLAEAADWPRVVQCAQTVPVLLHIFFSAVVTIADEKLSAHLILVMLERSSLLLNIPTYIKEIHRVFSCHLLRLCKLRPSLVVDQSHELLEFAGTTANVYSKAEIYTHVVWALGEYLSVSSDSRCSVRLITSCFEALEAVLFEITSSAPPPGAACPVPRVITTLMSALAKLASRSHDLIPR
;
A
#
# COMPACT_ATOMS: atom_id res chain seq x y z
N MET A 1 17.69 31.74 -0.73
CA MET A 1 19.05 32.11 -0.26
C MET A 1 19.09 31.83 1.22
N TYR A 2 20.00 30.98 1.68
CA TYR A 2 20.17 30.68 3.11
C TYR A 2 20.62 31.94 3.86
N SER A 3 20.22 32.09 5.13
CA SER A 3 20.65 33.23 5.96
C SER A 3 22.17 33.17 6.20
N HIS A 4 22.81 34.32 6.43
CA HIS A 4 24.26 34.40 6.66
C HIS A 4 24.77 33.45 7.79
N GLY A 5 23.93 33.17 8.79
CA GLY A 5 24.22 32.21 9.85
C GLY A 5 24.17 30.73 9.40
N SER A 6 23.31 30.39 8.44
CA SER A 6 23.23 29.02 7.89
C SER A 6 24.38 28.73 6.91
N GLU A 7 24.89 29.72 6.18
CA GLU A 7 26.13 29.57 5.39
C GLU A 7 27.37 29.29 6.27
N SER A 8 27.47 29.93 7.44
CA SER A 8 28.57 29.70 8.40
C SER A 8 28.58 28.25 8.94
N LEU A 9 27.40 27.72 9.28
CA LEU A 9 27.24 26.34 9.75
C LEU A 9 27.51 25.31 8.65
N ILE A 10 27.12 25.59 7.40
CA ILE A 10 27.42 24.72 6.26
C ILE A 10 28.94 24.69 5.98
N LYS A 11 29.64 25.83 6.13
CA LYS A 11 31.10 25.89 5.97
C LYS A 11 31.82 25.11 7.07
N GLN A 12 31.40 25.28 8.33
CA GLN A 12 31.89 24.46 9.45
C GLN A 12 31.61 22.96 9.25
N ALA A 13 30.44 22.61 8.72
CA ALA A 13 30.07 21.23 8.42
C ALA A 13 30.91 20.60 7.30
N ARG A 14 31.39 21.39 6.33
CA ARG A 14 32.30 20.94 5.25
C ARG A 14 33.72 20.71 5.75
N ASP A 15 34.16 21.49 6.73
CA ASP A 15 35.53 21.45 7.28
C ASP A 15 35.66 20.58 8.55
N ILE A 16 34.58 19.92 8.98
CA ILE A 16 34.60 19.00 10.12
C ILE A 16 35.58 17.84 9.84
N GLN A 17 36.51 17.64 10.76
CA GLN A 17 37.45 16.52 10.70
C GLN A 17 36.73 15.19 10.93
N GLU A 18 37.14 14.14 10.22
CA GLU A 18 36.51 12.80 10.30
C GLU A 18 36.48 12.24 11.74
N ALA A 19 37.46 12.59 12.57
CA ALA A 19 37.53 12.20 13.98
C ALA A 19 36.43 12.86 14.83
N GLU A 20 36.16 14.14 14.61
CA GLU A 20 35.08 14.87 15.29
C GLU A 20 33.71 14.38 14.83
N LEU A 21 33.57 14.11 13.54
CA LEU A 21 32.37 13.52 12.96
C LEU A 21 32.07 12.15 13.57
N LYS A 22 33.08 11.27 13.69
CA LYS A 22 32.95 9.97 14.38
C LYS A 22 32.57 10.13 15.85
N LYS A 23 33.08 11.16 16.55
CA LYS A 23 32.73 11.43 17.95
C LYS A 23 31.29 11.91 18.09
N PHE A 24 30.84 12.79 17.21
CA PHE A 24 29.44 13.22 17.11
C PHE A 24 28.52 12.03 16.82
N TYR A 25 28.87 11.17 15.86
CA TYR A 25 28.11 9.97 15.56
C TYR A 25 28.01 8.99 16.73
N ARG A 26 29.09 8.76 17.49
CA ARG A 26 29.04 7.91 18.68
C ARG A 26 28.17 8.51 19.77
N ARG A 27 28.20 9.84 19.96
CA ARG A 27 27.33 10.54 20.92
C ARG A 27 25.88 10.45 20.51
N LEU A 28 25.59 10.76 19.25
CA LEU A 28 24.26 10.63 18.67
C LEU A 28 23.78 9.18 18.80
N ALA A 29 24.55 8.17 18.35
CA ALA A 29 24.17 6.77 18.50
C ALA A 29 23.90 6.37 19.95
N LYS A 30 24.65 6.90 20.94
CA LYS A 30 24.36 6.69 22.38
C LYS A 30 23.09 7.39 22.84
N LEU A 31 22.84 8.64 22.42
CA LEU A 31 21.61 9.37 22.72
C LEU A 31 20.40 8.65 22.11
N LEU A 32 20.52 8.25 20.85
CA LEU A 32 19.55 7.46 20.10
C LEU A 32 19.37 6.05 20.65
N GLN A 33 20.29 5.58 21.51
CA GLN A 33 20.17 4.29 22.17
C GLN A 33 19.34 4.31 23.46
N GLY A 34 19.13 5.50 24.04
CA GLY A 34 18.29 5.70 25.22
C GLY A 34 16.81 5.44 24.95
N LYS A 35 16.06 5.09 26.00
CA LYS A 35 14.61 4.84 25.91
C LYS A 35 13.78 6.12 25.78
N GLU A 36 14.30 7.26 26.24
CA GLU A 36 13.64 8.56 26.18
C GLU A 36 14.38 9.46 25.21
N LEU A 37 13.83 9.62 24.01
CA LEU A 37 14.33 10.55 23.01
C LEU A 37 13.71 11.92 23.25
N GLY A 38 14.48 12.84 23.83
CA GLY A 38 14.07 14.24 24.04
C GLY A 38 14.47 15.17 22.90
N HIS A 39 14.23 16.48 23.07
CA HIS A 39 14.61 17.54 22.13
C HIS A 39 16.08 17.47 21.69
N GLU A 40 17.00 17.08 22.57
CA GLU A 40 18.43 16.97 22.27
C GLU A 40 18.74 15.94 21.16
N ALA A 41 17.97 14.85 21.07
CA ALA A 41 18.11 13.86 20.02
C ALA A 41 17.69 14.43 18.66
N MET A 42 16.59 15.19 18.63
CA MET A 42 16.08 15.83 17.41
C MET A 42 16.95 16.98 16.94
N ASP A 43 17.43 17.83 17.85
CA ASP A 43 18.42 18.88 17.53
C ASP A 43 19.70 18.27 16.96
N SER A 44 20.10 17.12 17.48
CA SER A 44 21.26 16.38 16.97
C SER A 44 20.98 15.74 15.59
N LEU A 45 19.75 15.32 15.29
CA LEU A 45 19.36 14.87 13.94
C LEU A 45 19.28 16.03 12.93
N GLN A 46 18.80 17.20 13.36
CA GLN A 46 18.80 18.41 12.53
C GLN A 46 20.22 18.89 12.23
N ARG A 47 21.09 18.93 13.26
CA ARG A 47 22.53 19.18 13.08
C ARG A 47 23.19 18.13 12.21
N LEU A 48 22.81 16.87 12.37
CA LEU A 48 23.30 15.81 11.51
C LEU A 48 22.93 16.09 10.05
N HIS A 49 21.68 16.41 9.73
CA HIS A 49 21.28 16.75 8.36
C HIS A 49 22.15 17.86 7.76
N LEU A 50 22.39 18.95 8.51
CA LEU A 50 23.30 20.02 8.08
C LEU A 50 24.72 19.48 7.78
N ILE A 51 25.22 18.53 8.57
CA ILE A 51 26.51 17.86 8.35
C ILE A 51 26.49 16.90 7.14
N LEU A 52 25.37 16.21 6.89
CA LEU A 52 25.19 15.31 5.74
C LEU A 52 24.96 16.05 4.43
N SER A 53 24.51 17.30 4.50
CA SER A 53 24.51 18.21 3.37
C SER A 53 25.94 18.52 2.87
N ALA A 54 26.94 18.29 3.73
CA ALA A 54 28.34 18.65 3.52
C ALA A 54 29.35 17.48 3.36
N THR A 55 29.02 16.24 3.76
CA THR A 55 29.99 15.12 3.83
C THR A 55 29.47 13.77 3.30
N LYS A 56 30.39 12.84 2.96
CA LYS A 56 30.11 11.55 2.27
C LYS A 56 29.80 10.33 3.18
N PHE A 57 29.74 10.45 4.51
CA PHE A 57 29.69 9.29 5.42
C PHE A 57 28.49 9.30 6.38
N THR A 58 27.51 8.40 6.20
CA THR A 58 26.19 8.53 6.89
C THR A 58 25.44 7.22 7.19
N ARG A 59 25.87 6.07 6.66
CA ARG A 59 25.02 4.85 6.55
C ARG A 59 24.51 4.28 7.89
N THR A 60 25.33 4.31 8.94
CA THR A 60 24.98 3.70 10.25
C THR A 60 23.91 4.48 11.01
N VAL A 61 23.86 5.81 10.87
CA VAL A 61 22.83 6.61 11.57
C VAL A 61 21.48 6.45 10.90
N TRP A 62 21.42 6.42 9.58
CA TRP A 62 20.16 6.22 8.86
C TRP A 62 19.53 4.87 9.15
N LYS A 63 20.34 3.82 9.35
CA LYS A 63 19.85 2.53 9.85
C LYS A 63 19.21 2.62 11.24
N LEU A 64 19.73 3.46 12.12
CA LEU A 64 19.11 3.68 13.45
C LEU A 64 17.83 4.50 13.33
N VAL A 65 17.84 5.58 12.54
CA VAL A 65 16.71 6.49 12.36
C VAL A 65 15.54 5.79 11.66
N PHE A 66 15.82 5.09 10.56
CA PHE A 66 14.81 4.38 9.78
C PHE A 66 14.48 2.99 10.31
N GLY A 67 15.40 2.35 11.05
CA GLY A 67 15.22 1.01 11.57
C GLY A 67 14.73 0.99 13.02
N ARG A 68 15.44 1.61 13.95
CA ARG A 68 15.15 1.45 15.38
C ARG A 68 13.95 2.28 15.84
N PHE A 69 13.88 3.56 15.47
CA PHE A 69 12.85 4.45 16.02
C PHE A 69 11.43 4.03 15.66
N PRO A 70 11.10 3.76 14.39
CA PRO A 70 9.74 3.35 14.08
C PRO A 70 9.47 1.92 14.58
N ALA A 71 10.51 1.09 14.79
CA ALA A 71 10.32 -0.27 15.28
C ALA A 71 10.04 -0.35 16.79
N GLU A 72 10.73 0.47 17.60
CA GLU A 72 10.65 0.41 19.07
C GLU A 72 9.80 1.52 19.68
N LEU A 73 9.69 2.67 19.00
CA LEU A 73 9.14 3.91 19.54
C LEU A 73 8.02 4.48 18.65
N PHE A 74 7.38 3.63 17.84
CA PHE A 74 6.18 4.01 17.05
C PHE A 74 5.07 4.62 17.90
N ASN A 75 5.04 4.28 19.19
CA ASN A 75 4.02 4.71 20.13
C ASN A 75 4.30 6.06 20.80
N SER A 76 5.41 6.72 20.48
CA SER A 76 5.74 8.06 20.97
C SER A 76 5.23 9.14 20.00
N PRO A 77 4.19 9.91 20.35
CA PRO A 77 3.65 10.95 19.46
C PRO A 77 4.66 12.05 19.15
N PHE A 78 5.47 12.43 20.14
CA PHE A 78 6.53 13.42 19.98
C PHE A 78 7.54 12.96 18.92
N LEU A 79 8.02 11.72 19.03
CA LEU A 79 9.00 11.19 18.08
C LEU A 79 8.41 11.03 16.68
N ALA A 80 7.17 10.56 16.57
CA ALA A 80 6.48 10.45 15.29
C ALA A 80 6.39 11.81 14.61
N HIS A 81 5.90 12.84 15.31
CA HIS A 81 5.78 14.20 14.78
C HIS A 81 7.13 14.77 14.34
N GLU A 82 8.13 14.74 15.22
CA GLU A 82 9.43 15.33 14.96
C GLU A 82 10.20 14.59 13.85
N LEU A 83 10.13 13.26 13.80
CA LEU A 83 10.73 12.48 12.73
C LEU A 83 10.05 12.73 11.39
N LEU A 84 8.72 12.68 11.32
CA LEU A 84 8.00 12.90 10.07
C LEU A 84 8.21 14.32 9.54
N ARG A 85 8.15 15.32 10.42
CA ARG A 85 8.51 16.71 10.07
C ARG A 85 9.93 16.80 9.53
N PHE A 86 10.89 16.16 10.19
CA PHE A 86 12.27 16.11 9.73
C PHE A 86 12.38 15.48 8.32
N LEU A 87 11.68 14.37 8.05
CA LEU A 87 11.72 13.73 6.74
C LEU A 87 11.14 14.65 5.65
N ARG A 88 9.98 15.27 5.91
CA ARG A 88 9.34 16.20 4.98
C ARG A 88 10.22 17.39 4.62
N LEU A 89 10.88 18.00 5.60
CA LEU A 89 11.77 19.15 5.37
C LEU A 89 13.03 18.79 4.57
N ASN A 90 13.37 17.50 4.44
CA ASN A 90 14.65 17.05 3.89
C ASN A 90 14.51 16.04 2.74
N LEU A 91 13.32 15.90 2.16
CA LEU A 91 12.96 14.89 1.15
C LEU A 91 13.96 14.79 0.00
N GLU A 92 14.27 15.91 -0.66
CA GLU A 92 15.16 15.94 -1.82
C GLU A 92 16.55 15.37 -1.49
N SER A 93 17.09 15.73 -0.34
CA SER A 93 18.39 15.23 0.11
C SER A 93 18.33 13.75 0.49
N LEU A 94 17.22 13.30 1.09
CA LEU A 94 17.06 11.90 1.48
C LEU A 94 16.99 11.00 0.25
N GLN A 95 16.18 11.36 -0.74
CA GLN A 95 16.05 10.60 -1.98
C GLN A 95 17.36 10.52 -2.76
N LEU A 96 18.14 11.61 -2.79
CA LEU A 96 19.40 11.66 -3.54
C LEU A 96 20.56 10.95 -2.82
N ARG A 97 20.63 11.04 -1.49
CA ARG A 97 21.84 10.67 -0.72
C ARG A 97 21.66 9.50 0.23
N VAL A 98 20.44 9.01 0.42
CA VAL A 98 20.13 7.96 1.40
C VAL A 98 19.29 6.86 0.74
N PRO A 99 19.93 5.91 0.04
CA PRO A 99 19.24 4.83 -0.67
C PRO A 99 18.33 3.98 0.23
N GLU A 100 18.64 3.89 1.53
CA GLU A 100 17.83 3.15 2.50
C GLU A 100 16.45 3.80 2.75
N TYR A 101 16.28 5.08 2.44
CA TYR A 101 15.04 5.82 2.69
C TYR A 101 13.83 5.19 2.01
N THR A 102 13.90 4.95 0.70
CA THR A 102 12.78 4.39 -0.08
C THR A 102 12.48 2.94 0.28
N ARG A 103 13.41 2.24 0.93
CA ARG A 103 13.19 0.88 1.45
C ARG A 103 12.69 0.86 2.89
N SER A 104 12.70 2.00 3.59
CA SER A 104 12.26 2.07 4.99
C SER A 104 10.75 2.20 5.19
N PHE A 105 9.97 2.25 4.11
CA PHE A 105 8.52 2.48 4.18
C PHE A 105 7.78 1.50 5.12
N PRO A 106 8.09 0.19 5.22
CA PRO A 106 7.32 -0.69 6.11
C PRO A 106 7.40 -0.23 7.57
N ASN A 107 8.56 0.30 7.97
CA ASN A 107 8.79 0.77 9.31
C ASN A 107 8.21 2.17 9.53
N LEU A 108 8.37 3.09 8.58
CA LEU A 108 7.76 4.43 8.64
C LEU A 108 6.24 4.33 8.78
N LEU A 109 5.61 3.42 8.03
CA LEU A 109 4.18 3.15 8.08
C LEU A 109 3.69 2.67 9.45
N LYS A 110 4.56 2.27 10.38
CA LYS A 110 4.17 1.98 11.78
C LYS A 110 3.63 3.21 12.51
N PHE A 111 4.09 4.42 12.18
CA PHE A 111 3.50 5.64 12.75
C PHE A 111 2.05 5.81 12.30
N LEU A 112 1.76 5.60 11.01
CA LEU A 112 0.39 5.59 10.49
C LEU A 112 -0.45 4.48 11.10
N ALA A 113 0.08 3.26 11.18
CA ALA A 113 -0.64 2.13 11.76
C ALA A 113 -0.91 2.31 13.26
N TRP A 114 -0.04 3.06 13.95
CA TRP A 114 -0.23 3.40 15.35
C TRP A 114 -1.23 4.54 15.51
N ASP A 115 -0.99 5.74 14.99
CA ASP A 115 -1.85 6.91 15.24
C ASP A 115 -2.16 7.67 13.94
N SER A 116 -3.03 7.08 13.11
CA SER A 116 -3.33 7.58 11.77
C SER A 116 -3.87 9.02 11.76
N PRO A 117 -4.83 9.42 12.63
CA PRO A 117 -5.34 10.80 12.63
C PRO A 117 -4.27 11.85 12.94
N ALA A 118 -3.25 11.50 13.73
CA ALA A 118 -2.20 12.44 14.12
C ALA A 118 -1.16 12.68 13.04
N VAL A 119 -0.98 11.74 12.10
CA VAL A 119 0.15 11.74 11.15
C VAL A 119 -0.26 11.62 9.68
N VAL A 120 -1.56 11.50 9.37
CA VAL A 120 -2.03 11.34 7.98
C VAL A 120 -1.58 12.52 7.11
N ASP A 121 -1.66 13.75 7.61
CA ASP A 121 -1.25 14.95 6.86
C ASP A 121 0.25 14.93 6.54
N ASP A 122 1.09 14.45 7.46
CA ASP A 122 2.52 14.28 7.18
C ASP A 122 2.75 13.25 6.05
N PHE A 123 1.95 12.17 6.03
CA PHE A 123 2.08 11.14 5.01
C PHE A 123 1.49 11.54 3.65
N VAL A 124 0.58 12.51 3.60
CA VAL A 124 0.11 13.08 2.34
C VAL A 124 1.29 13.66 1.55
N ASP A 125 2.18 14.37 2.24
CA ASP A 125 3.40 14.95 1.65
C ASP A 125 4.52 13.92 1.47
N LEU A 126 4.67 12.99 2.43
CA LEU A 126 5.79 12.05 2.46
C LEU A 126 5.62 10.91 1.44
N LEU A 127 4.42 10.35 1.30
CA LEU A 127 4.18 9.11 0.56
C LEU A 127 4.65 9.15 -0.90
N PRO A 128 4.44 10.23 -1.70
CA PRO A 128 4.92 10.28 -3.08
C PRO A 128 6.43 10.03 -3.21
N SER A 129 7.21 10.47 -2.21
CA SER A 129 8.67 10.32 -2.22
C SER A 129 9.16 8.88 -1.97
N LEU A 130 8.29 8.02 -1.43
CA LEU A 130 8.56 6.60 -1.15
C LEU A 130 8.17 5.70 -2.33
N VAL A 131 7.40 6.20 -3.29
CA VAL A 131 6.96 5.44 -4.46
C VAL A 131 8.11 5.34 -5.47
N THR A 132 8.62 4.14 -5.67
CA THR A 132 9.65 3.85 -6.68
C THR A 132 9.22 2.68 -7.56
N ALA A 133 9.75 2.59 -8.77
CA ALA A 133 9.41 1.47 -9.66
C ALA A 133 9.81 0.10 -9.07
N GLU A 134 10.86 0.06 -8.25
CA GLU A 134 11.35 -1.18 -7.61
C GLU A 134 10.45 -1.65 -6.46
N THR A 135 9.82 -0.72 -5.73
CA THR A 135 9.11 -1.03 -4.47
C THR A 135 7.61 -0.75 -4.52
N ALA A 136 7.08 -0.22 -5.62
CA ALA A 136 5.69 0.20 -5.72
C ALA A 136 4.69 -0.93 -5.41
N VAL A 137 4.96 -2.14 -5.87
CA VAL A 137 4.11 -3.31 -5.63
C VAL A 137 4.08 -3.67 -4.14
N GLU A 138 5.25 -3.84 -3.53
CA GLU A 138 5.36 -4.12 -2.09
C GLU A 138 4.74 -3.00 -1.23
N LEU A 139 4.91 -1.73 -1.64
CA LEU A 139 4.31 -0.59 -0.96
C LEU A 139 2.77 -0.62 -1.06
N LEU A 140 2.22 -0.97 -2.22
CA LEU A 140 0.77 -1.15 -2.39
C LEU A 140 0.23 -2.23 -1.45
N HIS A 141 0.85 -3.41 -1.41
CA HIS A 141 0.46 -4.47 -0.48
C HIS A 141 0.56 -4.01 0.98
N THR A 142 1.67 -3.37 1.35
CA THR A 142 1.90 -2.91 2.72
C THR A 142 0.87 -1.85 3.15
N MET A 143 0.45 -0.98 2.24
CA MET A 143 -0.64 -0.02 2.50
C MET A 143 -2.00 -0.70 2.67
N LEU A 144 -2.30 -1.74 1.88
CA LEU A 144 -3.53 -2.52 2.01
C LEU A 144 -3.57 -3.34 3.32
N ASP A 145 -2.40 -3.69 3.86
CA ASP A 145 -2.23 -4.45 5.09
C ASP A 145 -2.01 -3.56 6.33
N LEU A 146 -2.11 -2.23 6.19
CA LEU A 146 -1.99 -1.29 7.31
C LEU A 146 -2.92 -1.61 8.51
N PRO A 147 -4.20 -2.00 8.32
CA PRO A 147 -5.05 -2.45 9.42
C PRO A 147 -4.47 -3.68 10.14
N CYS A 148 -3.88 -4.62 9.40
CA CYS A 148 -3.22 -5.80 9.95
C CYS A 148 -1.96 -5.42 10.74
N LEU A 149 -1.18 -4.47 10.25
CA LEU A 149 -0.04 -3.90 10.98
C LEU A 149 -0.50 -3.22 12.27
N SER A 150 -1.57 -2.44 12.24
CA SER A 150 -2.14 -1.77 13.42
C SER A 150 -2.53 -2.77 14.51
N ALA A 151 -3.23 -3.84 14.13
CA ALA A 151 -3.56 -4.94 15.02
C ALA A 151 -2.30 -5.61 15.59
N THR A 152 -1.30 -5.85 14.75
CA THR A 152 -0.03 -6.49 15.14
C THR A 152 0.77 -5.66 16.14
N LEU A 153 0.83 -4.33 15.99
CA LEU A 153 1.50 -3.44 16.95
C LEU A 153 0.80 -3.45 18.32
N LEU A 154 -0.53 -3.53 18.34
CA LEU A 154 -1.29 -3.69 19.59
C LEU A 154 -0.99 -5.04 20.27
N LEU A 155 -0.93 -6.12 19.50
CA LEU A 155 -0.56 -7.45 20.00
C LEU A 155 0.87 -7.46 20.55
N GLN A 156 1.81 -6.80 19.86
CA GLN A 156 3.19 -6.64 20.30
C GLN A 156 3.27 -6.00 21.70
N LEU A 157 2.56 -4.89 21.93
CA LEU A 157 2.53 -4.23 23.23
C LEU A 157 1.85 -5.08 24.31
N ARG A 158 0.68 -5.65 24.01
CA ARG A 158 -0.03 -6.53 24.95
C ARG A 158 0.81 -7.74 25.35
N SER A 159 1.59 -8.29 24.41
CA SER A 159 2.49 -9.41 24.69
C SER A 159 3.61 -9.04 25.67
N THR A 160 4.05 -7.78 25.71
CA THR A 160 5.07 -7.32 26.67
C THR A 160 4.50 -7.06 28.07
N CYS A 161 3.25 -6.59 28.16
CA CYS A 161 2.60 -6.26 29.44
C CYS A 161 1.99 -7.48 30.16
N SER A 162 1.64 -8.54 29.44
CA SER A 162 0.99 -9.73 29.99
C SER A 162 1.78 -10.99 29.64
N PRO A 163 2.96 -11.23 30.24
CA PRO A 163 3.88 -12.25 29.74
C PRO A 163 3.33 -13.69 29.81
N ILE A 164 2.35 -13.98 30.68
CA ILE A 164 1.77 -15.32 30.89
C ILE A 164 0.32 -15.15 31.38
N SER A 165 -0.65 -15.84 30.79
CA SER A 165 -2.01 -15.91 31.33
C SER A 165 -2.03 -16.82 32.56
N GLU A 166 -2.57 -16.32 33.67
CA GLU A 166 -3.14 -17.13 34.74
C GLU A 166 -4.10 -18.20 34.15
N PRO A 167 -4.16 -19.42 34.71
CA PRO A 167 -5.09 -20.45 34.24
C PRO A 167 -6.53 -20.04 34.59
N GLY A 168 -7.26 -19.49 33.62
CA GLY A 168 -8.69 -19.15 33.78
C GLY A 168 -9.20 -17.93 33.00
N GLY A 169 -8.31 -17.10 32.43
CA GLY A 169 -8.72 -15.98 31.57
C GLY A 169 -9.04 -16.43 30.14
N ARG A 170 -10.12 -15.91 29.55
CA ARG A 170 -10.40 -16.10 28.11
C ARG A 170 -9.35 -15.29 27.31
N GLY A 171 -8.28 -15.96 26.91
CA GLY A 171 -7.22 -15.37 26.09
C GLY A 171 -7.74 -14.89 24.73
N LEU A 172 -7.10 -13.84 24.20
CA LEU A 172 -7.33 -13.34 22.84
C LEU A 172 -6.69 -14.32 21.84
N LEU A 173 -7.45 -14.82 20.88
CA LEU A 173 -6.95 -15.80 19.90
C LEU A 173 -5.82 -15.21 19.06
N SER A 174 -5.92 -13.91 18.70
CA SER A 174 -4.87 -13.21 17.98
C SER A 174 -3.59 -13.08 18.82
N LEU A 175 -3.70 -12.95 20.14
CA LEU A 175 -2.53 -12.84 21.03
C LEU A 175 -1.81 -14.19 21.17
N ASP A 176 -2.57 -15.28 21.27
CA ASP A 176 -2.00 -16.63 21.28
C ASP A 176 -1.33 -16.95 19.93
N ALA A 177 -1.97 -16.57 18.82
CA ALA A 177 -1.39 -16.67 17.48
C ALA A 177 -0.09 -15.87 17.33
N PHE A 178 -0.06 -14.63 17.85
CA PHE A 178 1.14 -13.78 17.85
C PHE A 178 2.32 -14.42 18.61
N ARG A 179 2.02 -15.17 19.68
CA ARG A 179 3.03 -15.88 20.48
C ARG A 179 3.51 -17.17 19.83
N SER A 180 2.67 -17.79 19.00
CA SER A 180 2.96 -19.07 18.35
C SER A 180 4.23 -19.02 17.47
N ALA A 181 5.12 -19.99 17.66
CA ALA A 181 6.33 -20.12 16.86
C ALA A 181 6.03 -20.45 15.39
N SER A 182 4.98 -21.23 15.10
CA SER A 182 4.62 -21.64 13.74
C SER A 182 3.99 -20.52 12.91
N LEU A 183 3.40 -19.51 13.57
CA LEU A 183 2.74 -18.37 12.93
C LEU A 183 3.58 -17.10 12.98
N ARG A 184 4.72 -17.13 13.70
CA ARG A 184 5.59 -15.99 13.95
C ARG A 184 6.03 -15.27 12.67
N GLY A 185 6.30 -16.02 11.59
CA GLY A 185 6.73 -15.46 10.31
C GLY A 185 5.75 -14.44 9.72
N LEU A 186 4.43 -14.64 9.89
CA LEU A 186 3.39 -13.74 9.38
C LEU A 186 3.46 -12.37 10.06
N PHE A 187 3.59 -12.37 11.39
CA PHE A 187 3.71 -11.14 12.17
C PHE A 187 5.06 -10.46 11.97
N LEU A 188 6.15 -11.22 11.83
CA LEU A 188 7.48 -10.66 11.54
C LEU A 188 7.52 -10.00 10.16
N TYR A 189 6.82 -10.53 9.17
CA TYR A 189 6.71 -9.87 7.87
C TYR A 189 6.03 -8.50 8.01
N LEU A 190 4.92 -8.39 8.74
CA LEU A 190 4.30 -7.08 9.02
C LEU A 190 5.24 -6.15 9.80
N LEU A 191 5.98 -6.67 10.77
CA LEU A 191 6.86 -5.91 11.65
C LEU A 191 8.24 -5.58 11.04
N ARG A 192 8.51 -6.00 9.79
CA ARG A 192 9.80 -5.77 9.13
C ARG A 192 10.18 -4.29 9.08
N THR A 193 11.47 -4.01 9.12
CA THR A 193 11.99 -2.64 9.14
C THR A 193 12.33 -2.10 7.76
N GLU A 194 12.50 -2.98 6.78
CA GLU A 194 12.91 -2.62 5.42
C GLU A 194 12.14 -3.48 4.40
N ALA A 195 11.99 -2.91 3.21
CA ALA A 195 11.44 -3.54 2.03
C ALA A 195 12.42 -4.56 1.42
N GLY A 196 11.94 -5.37 0.48
CA GLY A 196 12.73 -6.38 -0.22
C GLY A 196 12.66 -7.78 0.40
N SER A 197 11.68 -8.02 1.27
CA SER A 197 11.40 -9.37 1.83
C SER A 197 10.41 -10.18 0.99
N GLY A 198 9.97 -9.64 -0.17
CA GLY A 198 8.89 -10.17 -1.01
C GLY A 198 7.71 -9.21 -1.08
N ASP A 199 6.92 -9.30 -2.15
CA ASP A 199 5.85 -8.34 -2.45
C ASP A 199 4.64 -8.43 -1.49
N THR A 200 4.31 -9.64 -1.04
CA THR A 200 3.14 -9.91 -0.19
C THR A 200 3.37 -11.08 0.76
N ILE A 201 2.39 -11.36 1.63
CA ILE A 201 2.41 -12.43 2.62
C ILE A 201 1.86 -13.73 2.01
N ASP A 202 2.66 -14.80 1.99
CA ASP A 202 2.29 -16.11 1.38
C ASP A 202 0.99 -16.74 1.94
N ARG A 203 0.63 -16.43 3.19
CA ARG A 203 -0.56 -16.98 3.88
C ARG A 203 -1.48 -15.88 4.41
N LEU A 204 -1.75 -14.89 3.58
CA LEU A 204 -2.49 -13.70 3.98
C LEU A 204 -3.93 -13.99 4.44
N SER A 205 -4.61 -14.96 3.84
CA SER A 205 -5.92 -15.42 4.31
C SER A 205 -5.86 -15.94 5.75
N THR A 206 -4.87 -16.79 6.06
CA THR A 206 -4.62 -17.25 7.43
C THR A 206 -4.37 -16.07 8.37
N LEU A 207 -3.54 -15.10 7.98
CA LEU A 207 -3.30 -13.92 8.80
C LEU A 207 -4.60 -13.14 9.08
N HIS A 208 -5.47 -12.96 8.09
CA HIS A 208 -6.75 -12.29 8.29
C HIS A 208 -7.67 -13.05 9.24
N GLU A 209 -7.73 -14.38 9.16
CA GLU A 209 -8.48 -15.21 10.11
C GLU A 209 -7.94 -15.04 11.54
N LEU A 210 -6.62 -15.04 11.70
CA LEU A 210 -5.98 -14.85 12.99
C LEU A 210 -6.22 -13.45 13.58
N LEU A 211 -6.42 -12.44 12.73
CA LEU A 211 -6.66 -11.04 13.12
C LEU A 211 -8.15 -10.66 13.11
N ALA A 212 -9.07 -11.62 12.90
CA ALA A 212 -10.50 -11.32 12.77
C ALA A 212 -11.09 -10.65 14.01
N GLU A 213 -10.67 -11.06 15.22
CA GLU A 213 -11.10 -10.43 16.49
C GLU A 213 -10.54 -9.01 16.70
N ALA A 214 -9.57 -8.59 15.87
CA ALA A 214 -8.98 -7.26 15.93
C ALA A 214 -9.59 -6.28 14.93
N ALA A 215 -10.45 -6.76 14.01
CA ALA A 215 -11.00 -5.95 12.92
C ALA A 215 -11.87 -4.78 13.41
N ASP A 216 -12.49 -4.90 14.60
CA ASP A 216 -13.34 -3.87 15.21
C ASP A 216 -12.60 -3.02 16.26
N TRP A 217 -11.31 -3.27 16.50
CA TRP A 217 -10.54 -2.49 17.46
C TRP A 217 -10.44 -1.03 16.97
N PRO A 218 -10.68 -0.02 17.85
CA PRO A 218 -10.81 1.37 17.42
C PRO A 218 -9.63 1.87 16.57
N ARG A 219 -8.41 1.51 16.96
CA ARG A 219 -7.19 1.88 16.22
C ARG A 219 -7.09 1.21 14.85
N VAL A 220 -7.52 -0.05 14.74
CA VAL A 220 -7.53 -0.80 13.47
C VAL A 220 -8.55 -0.18 12.51
N VAL A 221 -9.74 0.15 13.01
CA VAL A 221 -10.79 0.82 12.24
C VAL A 221 -10.34 2.22 11.78
N GLN A 222 -9.74 3.02 12.67
CA GLN A 222 -9.18 4.33 12.32
C GLN A 222 -8.08 4.22 11.27
N CYS A 223 -7.20 3.24 11.41
CA CYS A 223 -6.15 2.98 10.43
C CYS A 223 -6.75 2.64 9.06
N ALA A 224 -7.72 1.71 9.02
CA ALA A 224 -8.42 1.32 7.81
C ALA A 224 -9.10 2.50 7.09
N GLN A 225 -9.61 3.50 7.82
CA GLN A 225 -10.23 4.70 7.25
C GLN A 225 -9.24 5.62 6.51
N THR A 226 -7.94 5.56 6.84
CA THR A 226 -6.92 6.42 6.20
C THR A 226 -6.33 5.82 4.93
N VAL A 227 -6.36 4.48 4.80
CA VAL A 227 -5.79 3.76 3.64
C VAL A 227 -6.34 4.25 2.28
N PRO A 228 -7.66 4.49 2.08
CA PRO A 228 -8.17 4.96 0.79
C PRO A 228 -7.52 6.27 0.32
N VAL A 229 -7.31 7.21 1.23
CA VAL A 229 -6.65 8.49 0.94
C VAL A 229 -5.21 8.26 0.50
N LEU A 230 -4.47 7.44 1.26
CA LEU A 230 -3.09 7.08 0.92
C LEU A 230 -3.01 6.40 -0.45
N LEU A 231 -3.94 5.50 -0.77
CA LEU A 231 -3.97 4.83 -2.07
C LEU A 231 -4.21 5.79 -3.24
N HIS A 232 -5.05 6.81 -3.06
CA HIS A 232 -5.19 7.85 -4.09
C HIS A 232 -3.90 8.59 -4.38
N ILE A 233 -3.10 8.85 -3.33
CA ILE A 233 -1.80 9.50 -3.44
C ILE A 233 -0.78 8.56 -4.08
N PHE A 234 -0.72 7.31 -3.62
CA PHE A 234 0.12 6.26 -4.21
C PHE A 234 -0.12 6.12 -5.71
N PHE A 235 -1.38 5.94 -6.14
CA PHE A 235 -1.68 5.77 -7.56
C PHE A 235 -1.42 7.04 -8.37
N SER A 236 -1.60 8.22 -7.78
CA SER A 236 -1.25 9.48 -8.45
C SER A 236 0.25 9.63 -8.66
N ALA A 237 1.07 9.16 -7.72
CA ALA A 237 2.52 9.15 -7.83
C ALA A 237 3.01 8.04 -8.78
N VAL A 238 2.54 6.81 -8.61
CA VAL A 238 3.05 5.64 -9.37
C VAL A 238 2.82 5.77 -10.87
N VAL A 239 1.70 6.38 -11.27
CA VAL A 239 1.37 6.62 -12.69
C VAL A 239 2.45 7.46 -13.39
N THR A 240 3.19 8.31 -12.67
CA THR A 240 4.25 9.14 -13.26
C THR A 240 5.53 8.38 -13.56
N ILE A 241 5.71 7.19 -12.96
CA ILE A 241 6.93 6.37 -13.08
C ILE A 241 6.67 4.97 -13.64
N ALA A 242 5.41 4.55 -13.77
CA ALA A 242 5.06 3.18 -14.10
C ALA A 242 5.26 2.86 -15.58
N ASP A 243 6.16 1.91 -15.84
CA ASP A 243 6.29 1.25 -17.14
C ASP A 243 5.14 0.25 -17.38
N GLU A 244 5.20 -0.43 -18.52
CA GLU A 244 4.18 -1.40 -18.93
C GLU A 244 4.07 -2.56 -17.94
N LYS A 245 5.21 -3.09 -17.49
CA LYS A 245 5.29 -4.22 -16.57
C LYS A 245 4.72 -3.88 -15.20
N LEU A 246 5.11 -2.74 -14.64
CA LEU A 246 4.59 -2.29 -13.36
C LEU A 246 3.08 -2.05 -13.44
N SER A 247 2.59 -1.47 -14.53
CA SER A 247 1.14 -1.20 -14.65
C SER A 247 0.31 -2.47 -14.82
N ALA A 248 0.83 -3.48 -15.54
CA ALA A 248 0.25 -4.82 -15.60
C ALA A 248 0.17 -5.43 -14.20
N HIS A 249 1.28 -5.42 -13.46
CA HIS A 249 1.33 -5.98 -12.13
C HIS A 249 0.38 -5.26 -11.15
N LEU A 250 0.25 -3.93 -11.23
CA LEU A 250 -0.69 -3.17 -10.40
C LEU A 250 -2.15 -3.58 -10.68
N ILE A 251 -2.54 -3.80 -11.94
CA ILE A 251 -3.90 -4.29 -12.24
C ILE A 251 -4.13 -5.67 -11.61
N LEU A 252 -3.18 -6.59 -11.74
CA LEU A 252 -3.29 -7.92 -11.14
C LEU A 252 -3.48 -7.84 -9.63
N VAL A 253 -2.68 -7.02 -8.96
CA VAL A 253 -2.81 -6.79 -7.51
C VAL A 253 -4.18 -6.22 -7.17
N MET A 254 -4.72 -5.27 -7.95
CA MET A 254 -6.04 -4.70 -7.70
C MET A 254 -7.16 -5.74 -7.81
N LEU A 255 -7.09 -6.64 -8.81
CA LEU A 255 -8.07 -7.71 -8.99
C LEU A 255 -7.97 -8.74 -7.86
N GLU A 256 -6.76 -9.23 -7.55
CA GLU A 256 -6.54 -10.23 -6.51
C GLU A 256 -6.95 -9.69 -5.13
N ARG A 257 -6.39 -8.54 -4.75
CA ARG A 257 -6.60 -7.92 -3.44
C ARG A 257 -8.03 -7.45 -3.22
N SER A 258 -8.82 -7.24 -4.27
CA SER A 258 -10.26 -6.96 -4.11
C SER A 258 -11.03 -8.06 -3.38
N SER A 259 -10.50 -9.29 -3.35
CA SER A 259 -11.09 -10.45 -2.67
C SER A 259 -10.47 -10.74 -1.30
N LEU A 260 -9.31 -10.15 -1.01
CA LEU A 260 -8.45 -10.58 0.08
C LEU A 260 -8.05 -9.38 0.94
N LEU A 261 -9.00 -8.80 1.66
CA LEU A 261 -8.75 -7.69 2.61
C LEU A 261 -9.15 -8.14 4.02
N LEU A 262 -8.60 -7.47 5.04
CA LEU A 262 -9.11 -7.64 6.40
C LEU A 262 -10.61 -7.29 6.42
N ASN A 263 -11.41 -8.15 7.05
CA ASN A 263 -12.86 -8.09 6.97
C ASN A 263 -13.47 -6.92 7.77
N ILE A 264 -13.36 -5.71 7.21
CA ILE A 264 -13.95 -4.48 7.70
C ILE A 264 -14.85 -3.95 6.57
N PRO A 265 -16.19 -4.01 6.68
CA PRO A 265 -17.09 -3.76 5.55
C PRO A 265 -16.93 -2.39 4.89
N THR A 266 -16.75 -1.34 5.69
CA THR A 266 -16.52 0.02 5.19
C THR A 266 -15.18 0.15 4.48
N TYR A 267 -14.14 -0.46 5.03
CA TYR A 267 -12.81 -0.51 4.41
C TYR A 267 -12.85 -1.18 3.05
N ILE A 268 -13.43 -2.38 2.95
CA ILE A 268 -13.56 -3.14 1.69
C ILE A 268 -14.26 -2.29 0.63
N LYS A 269 -15.39 -1.66 0.99
CA LYS A 269 -16.16 -0.81 0.09
C LYS A 269 -15.35 0.38 -0.44
N GLU A 270 -14.60 1.05 0.43
CA GLU A 270 -13.76 2.18 0.01
C GLU A 270 -12.57 1.71 -0.85
N ILE A 271 -11.92 0.60 -0.51
CA ILE A 271 -10.85 0.03 -1.35
C ILE A 271 -11.38 -0.32 -2.75
N HIS A 272 -12.58 -0.91 -2.84
CA HIS A 272 -13.20 -1.19 -4.13
C HIS A 272 -13.44 0.06 -4.96
N ARG A 273 -13.83 1.18 -4.34
CA ARG A 273 -13.99 2.48 -5.01
C ARG A 273 -12.65 3.03 -5.50
N VAL A 274 -11.61 2.97 -4.67
CA VAL A 274 -10.27 3.43 -5.06
C VAL A 274 -9.72 2.58 -6.21
N PHE A 275 -9.82 1.26 -6.11
CA PHE A 275 -9.37 0.36 -7.17
C PHE A 275 -10.13 0.57 -8.47
N SER A 276 -11.47 0.67 -8.40
CA SER A 276 -12.31 0.97 -9.54
C SER A 276 -11.87 2.25 -10.29
N CYS A 277 -11.59 3.32 -9.55
CA CYS A 277 -11.16 4.60 -10.12
C CYS A 277 -9.79 4.50 -10.81
N HIS A 278 -8.80 3.90 -10.13
CA HIS A 278 -7.44 3.84 -10.67
C HIS A 278 -7.26 2.76 -11.74
N LEU A 279 -8.04 1.68 -11.72
CA LEU A 279 -8.02 0.68 -12.79
C LEU A 279 -8.44 1.34 -14.10
N LEU A 280 -9.53 2.11 -14.07
CA LEU A 280 -9.98 2.89 -15.21
C LEU A 280 -8.90 3.88 -15.68
N ARG A 281 -8.26 4.59 -14.74
CA ARG A 281 -7.19 5.56 -15.05
C ARG A 281 -6.00 4.87 -15.73
N LEU A 282 -5.56 3.72 -15.24
CA LEU A 282 -4.46 2.94 -15.81
C LEU A 282 -4.82 2.46 -17.23
N CYS A 283 -5.99 1.87 -17.42
CA CYS A 283 -6.45 1.43 -18.74
C CYS A 283 -6.59 2.60 -19.73
N LYS A 284 -7.03 3.78 -19.26
CA LYS A 284 -7.14 4.97 -20.11
C LYS A 284 -5.78 5.51 -20.54
N LEU A 285 -4.78 5.48 -19.65
CA LEU A 285 -3.42 5.92 -19.95
C LEU A 285 -2.69 4.93 -20.86
N ARG A 286 -3.00 3.63 -20.74
CA ARG A 286 -2.41 2.56 -21.54
C ARG A 286 -3.47 1.54 -21.95
N PRO A 287 -4.20 1.78 -23.06
CA PRO A 287 -5.23 0.85 -23.54
C PRO A 287 -4.74 -0.57 -23.83
N SER A 288 -3.48 -0.71 -24.26
CA SER A 288 -2.84 -2.02 -24.53
C SER A 288 -2.84 -2.96 -23.32
N LEU A 289 -2.89 -2.38 -22.11
CA LEU A 289 -2.97 -3.10 -20.85
C LEU A 289 -4.19 -4.04 -20.77
N VAL A 290 -5.30 -3.66 -21.40
CA VAL A 290 -6.51 -4.49 -21.44
C VAL A 290 -6.32 -5.73 -22.31
N VAL A 291 -5.52 -5.63 -23.38
CA VAL A 291 -5.14 -6.78 -24.20
C VAL A 291 -4.12 -7.65 -23.47
N ASP A 292 -3.11 -7.01 -22.87
CA ASP A 292 -2.03 -7.69 -22.13
C ASP A 292 -2.55 -8.50 -20.94
N GLN A 293 -3.59 -8.01 -20.24
CA GLN A 293 -4.18 -8.64 -19.05
C GLN A 293 -5.58 -9.20 -19.33
N SER A 294 -5.88 -9.48 -20.60
CA SER A 294 -7.22 -9.85 -21.01
C SER A 294 -7.71 -11.16 -20.38
N HIS A 295 -6.81 -12.10 -20.12
CA HIS A 295 -7.15 -13.36 -19.45
C HIS A 295 -7.66 -13.12 -18.03
N GLU A 296 -6.91 -12.37 -17.23
CA GLU A 296 -7.22 -12.11 -15.81
C GLU A 296 -8.41 -11.16 -15.66
N LEU A 297 -8.53 -10.16 -16.54
CA LEU A 297 -9.71 -9.29 -16.59
C LEU A 297 -10.97 -10.08 -16.96
N LEU A 298 -10.87 -11.02 -17.91
CA LEU A 298 -11.99 -11.85 -18.34
C LEU A 298 -12.37 -12.88 -17.27
N GLU A 299 -11.42 -13.51 -16.60
CA GLU A 299 -11.66 -14.40 -15.47
C GLU A 299 -12.40 -13.66 -14.35
N PHE A 300 -11.96 -12.43 -14.03
CA PHE A 300 -12.64 -11.59 -13.05
C PHE A 300 -14.06 -11.21 -13.48
N ALA A 301 -14.25 -10.82 -14.75
CA ALA A 301 -15.56 -10.40 -15.27
C ALA A 301 -16.53 -11.57 -15.50
N GLY A 302 -16.02 -12.76 -15.78
CA GLY A 302 -16.78 -14.00 -15.95
C GLY A 302 -17.24 -14.62 -14.63
N THR A 303 -16.69 -14.18 -13.49
CA THR A 303 -17.09 -14.67 -12.16
C THR A 303 -18.34 -13.95 -11.67
N THR A 304 -19.51 -14.58 -11.75
CA THR A 304 -20.81 -13.98 -11.40
C THR A 304 -20.88 -13.44 -9.96
N ALA A 305 -20.18 -14.06 -9.00
CA ALA A 305 -20.13 -13.56 -7.62
C ALA A 305 -19.56 -12.13 -7.50
N ASN A 306 -18.70 -11.71 -8.43
CA ASN A 306 -18.11 -10.37 -8.44
C ASN A 306 -19.13 -9.27 -8.78
N VAL A 307 -20.21 -9.61 -9.50
CA VAL A 307 -21.34 -8.69 -9.79
C VAL A 307 -21.94 -8.14 -8.50
N TYR A 308 -22.05 -8.98 -7.48
CA TYR A 308 -22.69 -8.65 -6.21
C TYR A 308 -21.69 -8.12 -5.19
N SER A 309 -20.55 -8.81 -5.04
CA SER A 309 -19.59 -8.52 -3.97
C SER A 309 -18.63 -7.38 -4.30
N LYS A 310 -18.44 -7.04 -5.59
CA LYS A 310 -17.41 -6.11 -6.08
C LYS A 310 -17.93 -5.19 -7.17
N ALA A 311 -19.21 -4.79 -7.09
CA ALA A 311 -19.94 -4.10 -8.16
C ALA A 311 -19.19 -2.89 -8.75
N GLU A 312 -18.50 -2.08 -7.93
CA GLU A 312 -17.75 -0.90 -8.39
C GLU A 312 -16.58 -1.28 -9.33
N ILE A 313 -15.72 -2.21 -8.90
CA ILE A 313 -14.59 -2.71 -9.70
C ILE A 313 -15.12 -3.45 -10.92
N TYR A 314 -16.10 -4.34 -10.72
CA TYR A 314 -16.71 -5.14 -11.77
C TYR A 314 -17.22 -4.27 -12.92
N THR A 315 -17.96 -3.21 -12.59
CA THR A 315 -18.45 -2.24 -13.59
C THR A 315 -17.31 -1.73 -14.48
N HIS A 316 -16.18 -1.34 -13.87
CA HIS A 316 -15.08 -0.71 -14.60
C HIS A 316 -14.21 -1.71 -15.36
N VAL A 317 -14.09 -2.95 -14.89
CA VAL A 317 -13.47 -4.04 -15.65
C VAL A 317 -14.28 -4.33 -16.91
N VAL A 318 -15.60 -4.53 -16.78
CA VAL A 318 -16.50 -4.76 -17.92
C VAL A 318 -16.48 -3.58 -18.89
N TRP A 319 -16.52 -2.36 -18.37
CA TRP A 319 -16.41 -1.16 -19.19
C TRP A 319 -15.08 -1.13 -19.96
N ALA A 320 -13.96 -1.40 -19.31
CA ALA A 320 -12.64 -1.38 -19.93
C ALA A 320 -12.49 -2.45 -21.02
N LEU A 321 -13.02 -3.66 -20.79
CA LEU A 321 -13.08 -4.72 -21.79
C LEU A 321 -13.89 -4.27 -23.01
N GLY A 322 -15.11 -3.77 -22.79
CA GLY A 322 -15.98 -3.28 -23.87
C GLY A 322 -15.41 -2.05 -24.59
N GLU A 323 -14.65 -1.19 -23.92
CA GLU A 323 -14.06 0.01 -24.51
C GLU A 323 -12.78 -0.30 -25.30
N TYR A 324 -11.85 -1.05 -24.71
CA TYR A 324 -10.49 -1.15 -25.21
C TYR A 324 -10.15 -2.43 -25.97
N LEU A 325 -10.98 -3.49 -25.91
CA LEU A 325 -10.84 -4.62 -26.83
C LEU A 325 -11.31 -4.21 -28.24
N SER A 326 -10.42 -3.53 -28.96
CA SER A 326 -10.59 -3.03 -30.32
C SER A 326 -9.24 -2.93 -31.01
N VAL A 327 -9.20 -3.22 -32.32
CA VAL A 327 -7.99 -3.02 -33.16
C VAL A 327 -7.57 -1.55 -33.19
N SER A 328 -8.51 -0.62 -33.03
CA SER A 328 -8.23 0.82 -32.94
C SER A 328 -7.46 1.20 -31.67
N SER A 329 -7.60 0.40 -30.61
CA SER A 329 -6.95 0.63 -29.32
C SER A 329 -5.63 -0.12 -29.23
N ASP A 330 -5.57 -1.34 -29.75
CA ASP A 330 -4.36 -2.16 -29.83
C ASP A 330 -4.46 -3.13 -31.02
N SER A 331 -3.47 -3.11 -31.90
CA SER A 331 -3.43 -3.93 -33.12
C SER A 331 -3.36 -5.43 -32.86
N ARG A 332 -2.99 -5.86 -31.65
CA ARG A 332 -2.95 -7.28 -31.24
C ARG A 332 -4.33 -7.82 -30.87
N CYS A 333 -5.35 -6.96 -30.79
CA CYS A 333 -6.72 -7.39 -30.53
C CYS A 333 -7.21 -8.31 -31.66
N SER A 334 -7.60 -9.54 -31.32
CA SER A 334 -8.02 -10.56 -32.29
C SER A 334 -9.51 -10.85 -32.21
N VAL A 335 -10.09 -11.37 -33.31
CA VAL A 335 -11.49 -11.83 -33.35
C VAL A 335 -11.76 -12.80 -32.20
N ARG A 336 -10.86 -13.78 -32.02
CA ARG A 336 -10.98 -14.80 -30.98
C ARG A 336 -11.09 -14.16 -29.60
N LEU A 337 -10.28 -13.15 -29.29
CA LEU A 337 -10.33 -12.48 -28.00
C LEU A 337 -11.65 -11.73 -27.79
N ILE A 338 -12.12 -11.01 -28.80
CA ILE A 338 -13.40 -10.29 -28.74
C ILE A 338 -14.57 -11.27 -28.56
N THR A 339 -14.59 -12.37 -29.32
CA THR A 339 -15.62 -13.41 -29.22
C THR A 339 -15.63 -14.06 -27.83
N SER A 340 -14.47 -14.48 -27.31
CA SER A 340 -14.39 -15.06 -25.96
C SER A 340 -14.85 -14.08 -24.87
N CYS A 341 -14.53 -12.80 -25.02
CA CYS A 341 -15.02 -11.78 -24.09
C CYS A 341 -16.54 -11.60 -24.19
N PHE A 342 -17.09 -11.54 -25.40
CA PHE A 342 -18.53 -11.43 -25.63
C PHE A 342 -19.29 -12.60 -25.00
N GLU A 343 -18.89 -13.84 -25.30
CA GLU A 343 -19.55 -15.06 -24.82
C GLU A 343 -19.57 -15.13 -23.28
N ALA A 344 -18.45 -14.80 -22.63
CA ALA A 344 -18.37 -14.81 -21.18
C ALA A 344 -19.25 -13.73 -20.54
N LEU A 345 -19.25 -12.50 -21.07
CA LEU A 345 -20.07 -11.42 -20.54
C LEU A 345 -21.57 -11.66 -20.79
N GLU A 346 -21.91 -12.30 -21.92
CA GLU A 346 -23.28 -12.69 -22.26
C GLU A 346 -23.78 -13.77 -21.28
N ALA A 347 -22.96 -14.78 -21.00
CA ALA A 347 -23.28 -15.81 -20.02
C ALA A 347 -23.54 -15.22 -18.63
N VAL A 348 -22.69 -14.29 -18.16
CA VAL A 348 -22.92 -13.61 -16.88
C VAL A 348 -24.20 -12.77 -16.90
N LEU A 349 -24.43 -11.99 -17.95
CA LEU A 349 -25.65 -11.18 -18.08
C LEU A 349 -26.91 -12.05 -18.06
N PHE A 350 -26.89 -13.18 -18.78
CA PHE A 350 -27.98 -14.14 -18.77
C PHE A 350 -28.20 -14.72 -17.37
N GLU A 351 -27.15 -15.15 -16.67
CA GLU A 351 -27.23 -15.71 -15.33
C GLU A 351 -27.87 -14.74 -14.34
N ILE A 352 -27.41 -13.48 -14.29
CA ILE A 352 -27.88 -12.49 -13.31
C ILE A 352 -29.27 -11.92 -13.62
N THR A 353 -29.76 -12.05 -14.85
CA THR A 353 -31.10 -11.57 -15.25
C THR A 353 -32.14 -12.68 -15.28
N SER A 354 -31.72 -13.93 -15.50
CA SER A 354 -32.60 -15.09 -15.63
C SER A 354 -32.67 -15.93 -14.36
N SER A 355 -31.70 -15.82 -13.45
CA SER A 355 -31.64 -16.58 -12.20
C SER A 355 -32.01 -15.72 -11.00
N ALA A 356 -32.52 -16.35 -9.94
CA ALA A 356 -32.68 -15.68 -8.66
C ALA A 356 -31.29 -15.33 -8.07
N PRO A 357 -31.14 -14.16 -7.41
CA PRO A 357 -29.87 -13.79 -6.80
C PRO A 357 -29.48 -14.80 -5.70
N PRO A 358 -28.17 -15.00 -5.44
CA PRO A 358 -27.72 -15.93 -4.42
C PRO A 358 -28.25 -15.57 -3.02
N PRO A 359 -28.38 -16.55 -2.10
CA PRO A 359 -28.96 -16.32 -0.77
C PRO A 359 -28.22 -15.19 -0.03
N GLY A 360 -28.95 -14.15 0.37
CA GLY A 360 -28.40 -12.99 1.07
C GLY A 360 -27.80 -11.90 0.17
N ALA A 361 -27.76 -12.08 -1.15
CA ALA A 361 -27.38 -11.03 -2.09
C ALA A 361 -28.58 -10.18 -2.51
N ALA A 362 -28.38 -8.86 -2.59
CA ALA A 362 -29.34 -7.96 -3.22
C ALA A 362 -29.36 -8.18 -4.75
N CYS A 363 -30.40 -7.71 -5.42
CA CYS A 363 -30.43 -7.69 -6.89
C CYS A 363 -29.20 -6.95 -7.45
N PRO A 364 -28.71 -7.34 -8.66
CA PRO A 364 -27.61 -6.64 -9.31
C PRO A 364 -27.89 -5.14 -9.42
N VAL A 365 -26.88 -4.32 -9.17
CA VAL A 365 -27.00 -2.86 -9.30
C VAL A 365 -27.33 -2.53 -10.76
N PRO A 366 -28.36 -1.70 -11.06
CA PRO A 366 -28.76 -1.40 -12.44
C PRO A 366 -27.60 -0.92 -13.33
N ARG A 367 -26.66 -0.16 -12.75
CA ARG A 367 -25.45 0.32 -13.44
C ARG A 367 -24.58 -0.82 -13.98
N VAL A 368 -24.52 -1.96 -13.30
CA VAL A 368 -23.76 -3.14 -13.75
C VAL A 368 -24.42 -3.73 -15.00
N ILE A 369 -25.75 -3.92 -14.97
CA ILE A 369 -26.51 -4.45 -16.11
C ILE A 369 -26.35 -3.54 -17.34
N THR A 370 -26.52 -2.23 -17.18
CA THR A 370 -26.36 -1.29 -18.30
C THR A 370 -24.94 -1.30 -18.87
N THR A 371 -23.94 -1.49 -18.02
CA THR A 371 -22.54 -1.53 -18.45
C THR A 371 -22.22 -2.83 -19.18
N LEU A 372 -22.73 -3.97 -18.72
CA LEU A 372 -22.66 -5.26 -19.42
C LEU A 372 -23.30 -5.17 -20.80
N MET A 373 -24.53 -4.66 -20.90
CA MET A 373 -25.22 -4.49 -22.18
C MET A 373 -24.44 -3.57 -23.12
N SER A 374 -23.89 -2.46 -22.61
CA SER A 374 -23.08 -1.55 -23.43
C SER A 374 -21.77 -2.19 -23.90
N ALA A 375 -21.11 -2.98 -23.06
CA ALA A 375 -19.89 -3.70 -23.42
C ALA A 375 -20.18 -4.76 -24.50
N LEU A 376 -21.23 -5.55 -24.34
CA LEU A 376 -21.67 -6.53 -25.33
C LEU A 376 -21.99 -5.89 -26.68
N ALA A 377 -22.71 -4.78 -26.70
CA ALA A 377 -23.01 -4.06 -27.94
C ALA A 377 -21.73 -3.58 -28.66
N LYS A 378 -20.75 -3.05 -27.91
CA LYS A 378 -19.46 -2.64 -28.47
C LYS A 378 -18.68 -3.83 -29.03
N LEU A 379 -18.56 -4.91 -28.28
CA LEU A 379 -17.85 -6.13 -28.71
C LEU A 379 -18.51 -6.74 -29.95
N ALA A 380 -19.84 -6.82 -30.00
CA ALA A 380 -20.58 -7.31 -31.16
C ALA A 380 -20.37 -6.44 -32.40
N SER A 381 -20.32 -5.11 -32.26
CA SER A 381 -20.05 -4.23 -33.41
C SER A 381 -18.65 -4.47 -34.00
N ARG A 382 -17.65 -4.74 -33.16
CA ARG A 382 -16.24 -4.89 -33.56
C ARG A 382 -15.90 -6.26 -34.12
N SER A 383 -16.66 -7.30 -33.78
CA SER A 383 -16.47 -8.62 -34.38
C SER A 383 -16.77 -8.61 -35.89
N HIS A 384 -17.66 -7.72 -36.34
CA HIS A 384 -17.98 -7.53 -37.76
C HIS A 384 -16.88 -6.77 -38.52
N ASP A 385 -16.18 -5.84 -37.85
CA ASP A 385 -15.09 -5.04 -38.45
C ASP A 385 -13.84 -5.89 -38.78
N LEU A 386 -13.75 -7.09 -38.22
CA LEU A 386 -12.64 -8.02 -38.39
C LEU A 386 -12.90 -9.12 -39.43
N ILE A 387 -14.10 -9.16 -40.03
CA ILE A 387 -14.39 -10.05 -41.16
C ILE A 387 -13.76 -9.39 -42.42
N PRO A 388 -12.81 -10.05 -43.12
CA PRO A 388 -12.24 -9.49 -44.34
C PRO A 388 -13.36 -9.22 -45.36
N ARG A 389 -13.42 -7.99 -45.88
CA ARG A 389 -14.32 -7.63 -46.98
C ARG A 389 -13.79 -8.08 -48.33
#